data_AF-A0A1T4YA51-F1
#
_entry.id   AF-A0A1T4YA51-F1
#
_cell.length_a   1.000
_cell.length_b   1.000
_cell.length_c   1.000
_cell.angle_alpha   90.00
_cell.angle_beta   90.00
_cell.angle_gamma   90.00
#
_symmetry.space_group_name_H-M   'P 1'
#
loop_
_entity.id
_entity.type
_entity.pdbx_description
1 polymer ?
#
loop_
_entity_poly.entity_id
_entity_poly.type
_entity_poly.pdbx_seq_one_letter_code
_entity_poly.pdbx_strand_id
1 'polypeptide(L)'
;MIYNIAFVYNGAIWLDNERGRVILDTISNAKNPTMEAGDGMLHILLCDDDAIFTEALKRLIEAQPEFNRRYMQIECVHDPNALKKAAVQKADMIFLDIDMGDVNGIALARQIRTIRKDAVLIFVTNYGEYAAEGYEVSAFRFLPKLQLAEKLPDYFRQALAACRSRTRTLNVLCDGEGTNIVLDELVYVGTEERMLIFHRAEPAAPLKSRMSLRTLEEKLAEEGFLRIHNSFLVNMSYIAALQTSGVTLTTGQVLPVSLHGYKAIKMKYMAWRGRG
;
A
#
# COMPACT_ATOMS: atom_id res chain seq x y z
N MET A 1 -2.08 26.24 -39.65
CA MET A 1 -2.13 24.81 -40.02
C MET A 1 -3.43 24.25 -39.50
N ILE A 2 -4.29 23.80 -40.40
CA ILE A 2 -5.61 23.26 -40.10
C ILE A 2 -5.40 21.80 -39.70
N TYR A 3 -5.71 21.43 -38.46
CA TYR A 3 -5.66 20.04 -38.00
C TYR A 3 -6.96 19.36 -38.43
N ASN A 4 -6.88 18.32 -39.24
CA ASN A 4 -8.04 17.50 -39.60
C ASN A 4 -7.91 16.09 -39.00
N ILE A 5 -8.94 15.75 -38.23
CA ILE A 5 -9.36 14.42 -37.73
C ILE A 5 -8.45 13.75 -36.69
N ALA A 6 -8.95 13.70 -35.45
CA ALA A 6 -8.47 12.84 -34.38
C ALA A 6 -9.19 11.50 -34.42
N PHE A 7 -8.44 10.38 -34.35
CA PHE A 7 -9.01 9.05 -34.15
C PHE A 7 -8.51 8.46 -32.84
N VAL A 8 -9.41 7.79 -32.12
CA VAL A 8 -9.09 7.05 -30.89
C VAL A 8 -9.01 5.57 -31.24
N TYR A 9 -7.85 4.95 -31.02
CA TYR A 9 -7.65 3.51 -31.19
C TYR A 9 -6.80 2.97 -30.04
N ASN A 10 -7.26 1.92 -29.37
CA ASN A 10 -6.61 1.33 -28.18
C ASN A 10 -6.24 2.34 -27.08
N GLY A 11 -7.10 3.32 -26.82
CA GLY A 11 -6.92 4.28 -25.72
C GLY A 11 -5.80 5.31 -25.91
N ALA A 12 -5.21 5.39 -27.11
CA ALA A 12 -4.26 6.44 -27.48
C ALA A 12 -4.88 7.41 -28.50
N ILE A 13 -4.56 8.71 -28.36
CA ILE A 13 -4.97 9.77 -29.28
C ILE A 13 -3.88 9.93 -30.33
N TRP A 14 -4.22 9.81 -31.61
CA TRP A 14 -3.29 9.96 -32.72
C TRP A 14 -3.57 11.25 -33.48
N LEU A 15 -2.54 12.09 -33.66
CA LEU A 15 -2.56 13.27 -34.52
C LEU A 15 -1.60 13.04 -35.69
N ASP A 16 -2.07 13.26 -36.91
CA ASP A 16 -1.25 13.16 -38.12
C ASP A 16 -0.68 14.53 -38.48
N ASN A 17 0.62 14.60 -38.77
CA ASN A 17 1.25 15.79 -39.34
C ASN A 17 2.24 15.40 -40.45
N GLU A 18 2.56 16.34 -41.33
CA GLU A 18 3.39 16.11 -42.53
C GLU A 18 4.84 15.63 -42.25
N ARG A 19 5.22 15.43 -40.98
CA ARG A 19 6.54 14.93 -40.56
C ARG A 19 6.51 13.58 -39.83
N GLY A 20 5.35 12.92 -39.74
CA GLY A 20 5.22 11.57 -39.19
C GLY A 20 4.60 11.50 -37.79
N ARG A 21 4.22 10.28 -37.38
CA ARG A 21 3.42 10.00 -36.17
C ARG A 21 4.17 10.38 -34.89
N VAL A 22 3.53 11.17 -34.02
CA VAL A 22 4.03 11.52 -32.68
C VAL A 22 3.07 10.94 -31.63
N ILE A 23 3.61 10.22 -30.65
CA ILE A 23 2.86 9.74 -29.47
C ILE A 23 2.94 10.83 -28.40
N LEU A 24 1.78 11.28 -27.88
CA LEU A 24 1.72 12.02 -26.62
C LEU A 24 1.43 11.00 -25.51
N ASP A 25 2.24 11.03 -24.46
CA ASP A 25 2.20 10.12 -23.31
C ASP A 25 0.78 9.75 -22.88
N THR A 26 0.46 8.47 -23.02
CA THR A 26 -0.80 7.90 -22.51
C THR A 26 -0.54 7.37 -21.11
N ILE A 27 -1.30 7.88 -20.13
CA ILE A 27 -1.52 7.20 -18.84
C ILE A 27 -2.05 5.80 -19.19
N SER A 28 -1.19 4.79 -19.04
CA SER A 28 -1.53 3.43 -19.45
C SER A 28 -2.65 2.89 -18.56
N ASN A 29 -3.84 2.80 -19.14
CA ASN A 29 -4.93 1.98 -18.66
C ASN A 29 -4.53 0.50 -18.89
N ALA A 30 -4.07 -0.18 -17.85
CA ALA A 30 -3.69 -1.58 -17.94
C ALA A 30 -4.91 -2.50 -17.73
N LYS A 31 -5.19 -3.25 -18.79
CA LYS A 31 -5.98 -4.49 -18.94
C LYS A 31 -6.15 -5.33 -17.67
N ASN A 32 -7.30 -6.00 -17.55
CA ASN A 32 -7.64 -7.09 -16.61
C ASN A 32 -6.42 -7.67 -15.86
N PRO A 33 -6.23 -7.35 -14.56
CA PRO A 33 -5.02 -7.72 -13.84
C PRO A 33 -5.30 -8.92 -12.96
N THR A 34 -5.05 -10.12 -13.49
CA THR A 34 -4.77 -11.30 -12.67
C THR A 34 -3.50 -11.03 -11.87
N MET A 35 -3.57 -11.21 -10.54
CA MET A 35 -2.44 -11.00 -9.65
C MET A 35 -1.28 -11.94 -10.00
N GLU A 36 -0.11 -11.37 -10.33
CA GLU A 36 1.13 -12.12 -10.51
C GLU A 36 1.90 -12.25 -9.18
N ALA A 37 2.84 -13.19 -9.14
CA ALA A 37 3.46 -13.78 -7.95
C ALA A 37 4.49 -12.89 -7.22
N GLY A 38 4.26 -11.57 -7.15
CA GLY A 38 5.15 -10.63 -6.47
C GLY A 38 4.43 -9.46 -5.77
N ASP A 39 3.11 -9.56 -5.58
CA ASP A 39 2.37 -8.61 -4.74
C ASP A 39 2.26 -9.20 -3.32
N GLY A 40 2.83 -8.52 -2.31
CA GLY A 40 2.68 -8.89 -0.90
C GLY A 40 1.23 -9.16 -0.46
N MET A 41 1.08 -9.95 0.62
CA MET A 41 -0.22 -10.38 1.14
C MET A 41 -1.12 -9.18 1.51
N LEU A 42 -2.26 -9.06 0.85
CA LEU A 42 -3.29 -8.05 1.15
C LEU A 42 -4.15 -8.51 2.33
N HIS A 43 -4.21 -7.70 3.38
CA HIS A 43 -4.98 -8.01 4.58
C HIS A 43 -6.33 -7.28 4.59
N ILE A 44 -7.41 -8.07 4.66
CA ILE A 44 -8.80 -7.60 4.73
C ILE A 44 -9.31 -7.84 6.15
N LEU A 45 -9.78 -6.80 6.82
CA LEU A 45 -10.40 -6.88 8.14
C LEU A 45 -11.91 -6.69 8.02
N LEU A 46 -12.70 -7.60 8.59
CA LEU A 46 -14.15 -7.47 8.73
C LEU A 46 -14.47 -7.27 10.21
N CYS A 47 -15.18 -6.20 10.58
CA CYS A 47 -15.53 -5.88 11.96
C CYS A 47 -17.03 -5.56 12.06
N ASP A 48 -17.77 -6.44 12.71
CA ASP A 48 -19.21 -6.38 12.92
C ASP A 48 -19.58 -7.36 14.04
N ASP A 49 -20.44 -6.97 14.98
CA ASP A 49 -20.80 -7.76 16.16
C ASP A 49 -21.70 -8.96 15.83
N ASP A 50 -22.27 -8.99 14.62
CA ASP A 50 -22.97 -10.15 14.09
C ASP A 50 -21.97 -11.14 13.43
N ALA A 51 -21.67 -12.22 14.16
CA ALA A 51 -20.83 -13.32 13.69
C ALA A 51 -21.39 -14.03 12.44
N ILE A 52 -22.72 -14.07 12.28
CA ILE A 52 -23.38 -14.67 11.11
C ILE A 52 -23.15 -13.75 9.91
N PHE A 53 -23.32 -12.44 10.09
CA PHE A 53 -23.11 -11.46 9.03
C PHE A 53 -21.66 -11.42 8.55
N THR A 54 -20.69 -11.36 9.45
CA THR A 54 -19.25 -11.37 9.10
C THR A 54 -18.85 -12.62 8.31
N GLU A 55 -19.35 -13.80 8.68
CA GLU A 55 -19.09 -15.04 7.94
C GLU A 55 -19.78 -15.03 6.56
N ALA A 56 -20.99 -14.47 6.45
CA ALA A 56 -21.65 -14.29 5.16
C ALA A 56 -20.90 -13.31 4.25
N LEU A 57 -20.48 -12.15 4.79
CA LEU A 57 -19.68 -11.16 4.07
C LEU A 57 -18.35 -11.76 3.61
N LYS A 58 -17.65 -12.49 4.49
CA LYS A 58 -16.44 -13.22 4.14
C LYS A 58 -16.67 -14.14 2.94
N ARG A 59 -17.70 -15.00 2.97
CA ARG A 59 -18.01 -15.90 1.85
C ARG A 59 -18.32 -15.14 0.56
N LEU A 60 -19.03 -14.01 0.65
CA LEU A 60 -19.31 -13.18 -0.51
C LEU A 60 -18.03 -12.56 -1.09
N ILE A 61 -17.10 -12.10 -0.25
CA ILE A 61 -15.78 -11.60 -0.68
C ILE A 61 -14.97 -12.74 -1.31
N GLU A 62 -14.93 -13.91 -0.66
CA GLU A 62 -14.19 -15.08 -1.16
C GLU A 62 -14.73 -15.62 -2.49
N ALA A 63 -16.01 -15.36 -2.79
CA ALA A 63 -16.64 -15.72 -4.06
C ALA A 63 -16.38 -14.71 -5.19
N GLN A 64 -15.76 -13.54 -4.90
CA GLN A 64 -15.44 -12.57 -5.95
C GLN A 64 -14.34 -13.10 -6.87
N PRO A 65 -14.43 -12.88 -8.20
CA PRO A 65 -13.41 -13.33 -9.16
C PRO A 65 -12.00 -12.80 -8.86
N GLU A 66 -11.90 -11.61 -8.27
CA GLU A 66 -10.65 -10.95 -7.95
C GLU A 66 -10.00 -11.50 -6.67
N PHE A 67 -10.74 -12.24 -5.84
CA PHE A 67 -10.22 -12.78 -4.58
C PHE A 67 -9.30 -13.97 -4.83
N ASN A 68 -8.10 -13.94 -4.24
CA ASN A 68 -7.13 -15.02 -4.34
C ASN A 68 -6.50 -15.30 -2.98
N ARG A 69 -6.79 -16.48 -2.41
CA ARG A 69 -6.27 -16.91 -1.08
C ARG A 69 -4.74 -16.96 -0.98
N ARG A 70 -4.02 -16.96 -2.11
CA ARG A 70 -2.55 -16.93 -2.11
C ARG A 70 -1.99 -15.55 -1.74
N TYR A 71 -2.73 -14.48 -2.04
CA TYR A 71 -2.28 -13.10 -1.89
C TYR A 71 -3.26 -12.23 -1.10
N MET A 72 -4.34 -12.82 -0.58
CA MET A 72 -5.34 -12.13 0.25
C MET A 72 -5.69 -12.96 1.48
N GLN A 73 -5.71 -12.30 2.63
CA GLN A 73 -6.13 -12.89 3.90
C GLN A 73 -7.28 -12.08 4.51
N ILE A 74 -8.31 -12.78 4.99
CA ILE A 74 -9.44 -12.17 5.70
C ILE A 74 -9.34 -12.49 7.19
N GLU A 75 -9.39 -11.46 8.03
CA GLU A 75 -9.55 -11.56 9.49
C GLU A 75 -10.94 -11.02 9.86
N CYS A 76 -11.69 -11.79 10.67
CA CYS A 76 -13.01 -11.39 11.16
C CYS A 76 -12.92 -11.07 12.64
N VAL A 77 -13.53 -9.96 13.06
CA VAL A 77 -13.61 -9.49 14.44
C VAL A 77 -15.08 -9.29 14.79
N HIS A 78 -15.56 -10.05 15.76
CA HIS A 78 -16.96 -10.05 16.21
C HIS A 78 -17.18 -9.26 17.51
N ASP A 79 -16.10 -8.89 18.18
CA ASP A 79 -16.16 -7.98 19.33
C ASP A 79 -15.31 -6.76 18.96
N PRO A 80 -15.92 -5.60 18.70
CA PRO A 80 -15.16 -4.40 18.35
C PRO A 80 -14.21 -3.97 19.48
N ASN A 81 -14.46 -4.33 20.73
CA ASN A 81 -13.54 -4.07 21.85
C ASN A 81 -12.32 -4.98 21.83
N ALA A 82 -12.43 -6.15 21.19
CA ALA A 82 -11.32 -7.08 20.99
C ALA A 82 -10.45 -6.72 19.77
N LEU A 83 -10.78 -5.66 19.02
CA LEU A 83 -10.02 -5.24 17.84
C LEU A 83 -8.59 -4.81 18.23
N LYS A 84 -7.62 -5.63 17.86
CA LYS A 84 -6.21 -5.41 18.20
C LYS A 84 -5.59 -4.35 17.31
N LYS A 85 -4.79 -3.43 17.89
CA LYS A 85 -3.99 -2.46 17.14
C LYS A 85 -3.13 -3.12 16.05
N ALA A 86 -2.56 -4.31 16.31
CA ALA A 86 -1.75 -5.05 15.35
C ALA A 86 -2.53 -5.52 14.12
N ALA A 87 -3.82 -5.87 14.27
CA ALA A 87 -4.68 -6.24 13.14
C ALA A 87 -4.96 -4.98 12.28
N VAL A 88 -5.29 -3.86 12.93
CA VAL A 88 -5.52 -2.57 12.26
C VAL A 88 -4.27 -2.08 11.51
N GLN A 89 -3.08 -2.24 12.08
CA GLN A 89 -1.82 -1.84 11.43
C GLN A 89 -1.54 -2.59 10.13
N LYS A 90 -1.97 -3.85 10.03
CA LYS A 90 -1.76 -4.69 8.84
C LYS A 90 -2.85 -4.52 7.81
N ALA A 91 -4.06 -4.11 8.21
CA ALA A 91 -5.21 -4.07 7.32
C ALA A 91 -5.02 -3.05 6.19
N ASP A 92 -5.11 -3.53 4.95
CA ASP A 92 -5.12 -2.71 3.73
C ASP A 92 -6.54 -2.32 3.34
N MET A 93 -7.50 -3.19 3.68
CA MET A 93 -8.93 -3.00 3.47
C MET A 93 -9.70 -3.36 4.74
N ILE A 94 -10.66 -2.53 5.12
CA ILE A 94 -11.48 -2.70 6.33
C ILE A 94 -12.94 -2.55 5.94
N PHE A 95 -13.75 -3.57 6.23
CA PHE A 95 -15.21 -3.49 6.22
C PHE A 95 -15.69 -3.37 7.67
N LEU A 96 -16.42 -2.31 7.97
CA LEU A 96 -16.76 -1.93 9.34
C LEU A 96 -18.26 -1.65 9.46
N ASP A 97 -18.95 -2.27 10.42
CA ASP A 97 -20.30 -1.83 10.79
C ASP A 97 -20.26 -0.56 11.65
N ILE A 98 -21.35 0.21 11.61
CA ILE A 98 -21.54 1.43 12.39
C ILE A 98 -22.24 1.13 13.71
N ASP A 99 -23.21 0.22 13.73
CA ASP A 99 -24.00 -0.09 14.93
C ASP A 99 -23.59 -1.46 15.45
N MET A 100 -22.67 -1.48 16.42
CA MET A 100 -22.16 -2.71 17.05
C MET A 100 -22.46 -2.68 18.56
N GLY A 101 -23.72 -2.44 18.90
CA GLY A 101 -24.20 -2.31 20.27
C GLY A 101 -23.59 -1.11 20.99
N ASP A 102 -22.73 -1.35 21.99
CA ASP A 102 -22.11 -0.29 22.79
C ASP A 102 -20.99 0.46 22.03
N VAL A 103 -20.56 -0.05 20.87
CA VAL A 103 -19.49 0.56 20.08
C VAL A 103 -20.04 1.17 18.79
N ASN A 104 -19.87 2.50 18.68
CA ASN A 104 -20.16 3.23 17.44
C ASN A 104 -18.98 3.10 16.45
N GLY A 105 -19.23 2.51 15.28
CA GLY A 105 -18.24 2.28 14.24
C GLY A 105 -17.65 3.55 13.62
N ILE A 106 -18.33 4.69 13.64
CA ILE A 106 -17.74 5.99 13.22
C ILE A 106 -16.67 6.42 14.22
N ALA A 107 -16.93 6.28 15.52
CA ALA A 107 -15.93 6.56 16.55
C ALA A 107 -14.74 5.60 16.44
N LEU A 108 -15.00 4.31 16.20
CA LEU A 108 -13.95 3.31 15.96
C LEU A 108 -13.15 3.62 14.69
N ALA A 109 -13.80 4.05 13.61
CA ALA A 109 -13.13 4.48 12.38
C ALA A 109 -12.17 5.66 12.61
N ARG A 110 -12.55 6.64 13.45
CA ARG A 110 -11.63 7.72 13.85
C ARG A 110 -10.38 7.18 14.54
N GLN A 111 -10.54 6.21 15.44
CA GLN A 111 -9.40 5.54 16.10
C GLN A 111 -8.55 4.76 15.10
N ILE A 112 -9.17 3.99 14.20
CA ILE A 112 -8.48 3.27 13.12
C ILE A 112 -7.63 4.23 12.28
N ARG A 113 -8.16 5.42 11.95
CA ARG A 113 -7.42 6.43 11.18
C ARG A 113 -6.19 7.00 11.89
N THR A 114 -6.12 6.93 13.21
CA THR A 114 -4.88 7.28 13.95
C THR A 114 -3.80 6.21 13.84
N ILE A 115 -4.18 4.96 13.54
CA ILE A 115 -3.28 3.80 13.47
C ILE A 115 -2.90 3.49 12.01
N ARG A 116 -3.88 3.48 11.12
CA ARG A 116 -3.76 3.12 9.70
C ARG A 116 -4.59 4.11 8.87
N LYS A 117 -4.01 5.28 8.62
CA LYS A 117 -4.66 6.41 7.91
C LYS A 117 -5.04 6.04 6.47
N ASP A 118 -4.28 5.16 5.86
CA ASP A 118 -4.33 4.77 4.45
C ASP A 118 -5.03 3.44 4.19
N ALA A 119 -5.69 2.81 5.18
CA ALA A 119 -6.54 1.65 4.91
C ALA A 119 -7.77 2.04 4.07
N VAL A 120 -8.13 1.24 3.06
CA VAL A 120 -9.41 1.39 2.36
C VAL A 120 -10.53 1.00 3.32
N LEU A 121 -11.30 1.97 3.79
CA LEU A 121 -12.39 1.74 4.75
C LEU A 121 -13.73 1.76 4.01
N ILE A 122 -14.52 0.70 4.16
CA ILE A 122 -15.88 0.60 3.65
C ILE A 122 -16.80 0.38 4.83
N PHE A 123 -17.78 1.27 5.02
CA PHE A 123 -18.83 1.00 5.98
C PHE A 123 -19.81 -0.01 5.41
N VAL A 124 -20.18 -1.02 6.20
CA VAL A 124 -21.19 -2.02 5.83
C VAL A 124 -22.25 -2.07 6.93
N THR A 125 -23.39 -1.42 6.70
CA THR A 125 -24.35 -1.19 7.79
C THR A 125 -25.79 -1.12 7.29
N ASN A 126 -26.76 -1.24 8.20
CA ASN A 126 -28.18 -0.97 7.91
C ASN A 126 -28.53 0.52 8.02
N TYR A 127 -27.66 1.35 8.60
CA TYR A 127 -27.94 2.74 8.94
C TYR A 127 -27.37 3.73 7.92
N GLY A 128 -28.05 3.86 6.77
CA GLY A 128 -27.62 4.71 5.65
C GLY A 128 -27.51 6.20 5.97
N GLU A 129 -28.17 6.67 7.03
CA GLU A 129 -28.16 8.06 7.48
C GLU A 129 -26.76 8.55 7.88
N TYR A 130 -25.86 7.67 8.31
CA TYR A 130 -24.50 8.02 8.74
C TYR A 130 -23.51 8.21 7.58
N ALA A 131 -23.99 8.24 6.34
CA ALA A 131 -23.13 8.41 5.17
C ALA A 131 -22.37 9.74 5.17
N ALA A 132 -22.95 10.80 5.74
CA ALA A 132 -22.32 12.11 5.82
C ALA A 132 -21.10 12.10 6.74
N GLU A 133 -21.20 11.47 7.91
CA GLU A 133 -20.14 11.29 8.89
C GLU A 133 -19.01 10.40 8.35
N GLY A 134 -19.33 9.49 7.43
CA GLY A 134 -18.35 8.69 6.71
C GLY A 134 -17.30 9.53 5.96
N TYR A 135 -17.64 10.75 5.52
CA TYR A 135 -16.68 11.66 4.88
C TYR A 135 -15.61 12.17 5.85
N GLU A 136 -15.95 12.39 7.12
CA GLU A 136 -15.01 12.89 8.13
C GLU A 136 -13.85 11.92 8.36
N VAL A 137 -14.12 10.62 8.25
CA VAL A 137 -13.14 9.55 8.39
C VAL A 137 -12.56 9.08 7.07
N SER A 138 -12.85 9.79 5.97
CA SER A 138 -12.41 9.40 4.62
C SER A 138 -12.78 7.95 4.30
N ALA A 139 -14.03 7.57 4.55
CA ALA A 139 -14.55 6.28 4.10
C ALA A 139 -14.54 6.24 2.56
N PHE A 140 -14.08 5.12 2.02
CA PHE A 140 -14.00 4.91 0.58
C PHE A 140 -15.38 4.72 -0.04
N ARG A 141 -16.20 3.87 0.61
CA ARG A 141 -17.57 3.58 0.21
C ARG A 141 -18.44 3.35 1.44
N PHE A 142 -19.73 3.49 1.21
CA PHE A 142 -20.79 3.15 2.14
C PHE A 142 -21.66 2.08 1.49
N LEU A 143 -21.77 0.91 2.11
CA LEU A 143 -22.45 -0.25 1.58
C LEU A 143 -23.61 -0.65 2.49
N PRO A 144 -24.86 -0.29 2.14
CA PRO A 144 -26.02 -0.76 2.87
C PRO A 144 -26.09 -2.29 2.87
N LYS A 145 -26.29 -2.94 4.02
CA LYS A 145 -26.38 -4.42 4.12
C LYS A 145 -27.48 -4.98 3.20
N LEU A 146 -28.59 -4.25 3.02
CA LEU A 146 -29.67 -4.60 2.09
C LEU A 146 -29.27 -4.63 0.60
N GLN A 147 -28.16 -3.95 0.24
CA GLN A 147 -27.63 -3.87 -1.13
C GLN A 147 -26.30 -4.61 -1.27
N LEU A 148 -25.92 -5.41 -0.28
CA LEU A 148 -24.62 -6.08 -0.20
C LEU A 148 -24.34 -6.91 -1.47
N ALA A 149 -25.26 -7.80 -1.85
CA ALA A 149 -25.08 -8.68 -3.00
C ALA A 149 -24.95 -7.92 -4.33
N GLU A 150 -25.63 -6.79 -4.48
CA GLU A 150 -25.62 -5.98 -5.70
C GLU A 150 -24.34 -5.16 -5.84
N LYS A 151 -23.93 -4.49 -4.75
CA LYS A 151 -22.88 -3.47 -4.79
C LYS A 151 -21.49 -3.98 -4.40
N LEU A 152 -21.41 -5.06 -3.61
CA LEU A 152 -20.12 -5.59 -3.16
C LEU A 152 -19.16 -5.90 -4.31
N PRO A 153 -19.57 -6.52 -5.46
CA PRO A 153 -18.63 -6.83 -6.53
C PRO A 153 -17.90 -5.61 -7.08
N ASP A 154 -18.64 -4.52 -7.36
CA ASP A 154 -18.06 -3.28 -7.87
C ASP A 154 -17.22 -2.56 -6.80
N TYR A 155 -17.74 -2.48 -5.57
CA TYR A 155 -17.03 -1.81 -4.48
C TYR A 155 -15.74 -2.53 -4.10
N PHE A 156 -15.75 -3.86 -4.11
CA PHE A 156 -14.57 -4.67 -3.83
C PHE A 156 -13.50 -4.48 -4.92
N ARG A 157 -13.89 -4.50 -6.21
CA ARG A 157 -12.96 -4.23 -7.32
C ARG A 157 -12.32 -2.84 -7.23
N GLN A 158 -13.14 -1.82 -6.97
CA GLN A 158 -12.65 -0.44 -6.80
C GLN A 158 -11.75 -0.31 -5.56
N ALA A 159 -12.09 -0.99 -4.48
CA ALA A 159 -11.29 -1.02 -3.26
C ALA A 159 -9.94 -1.69 -3.47
N LEU A 160 -9.89 -2.82 -4.20
CA LEU A 160 -8.64 -3.46 -4.59
C LEU A 160 -7.78 -2.53 -5.46
N ALA A 161 -8.36 -1.84 -6.43
CA ALA A 161 -7.65 -0.85 -7.22
C ALA A 161 -7.11 0.30 -6.34
N ALA A 162 -7.89 0.74 -5.35
CA ALA A 162 -7.45 1.75 -4.40
C ALA A 162 -6.30 1.25 -3.50
N CYS A 163 -6.34 0.00 -3.02
CA CYS A 163 -5.23 -0.64 -2.31
C CYS A 163 -3.97 -0.70 -3.19
N ARG A 164 -4.10 -1.07 -4.48
CA ARG A 164 -2.99 -1.13 -5.44
C ARG A 164 -2.44 0.23 -5.84
N SER A 165 -3.28 1.25 -5.96
CA SER A 165 -2.81 2.62 -6.20
C SER A 165 -2.01 3.20 -5.03
N ARG A 166 -2.10 2.54 -3.86
CA ARG A 166 -1.39 2.91 -2.63
C ARG A 166 -0.15 2.06 -2.37
N THR A 167 0.08 0.94 -3.08
CA THR A 167 1.39 0.29 -3.04
C THR A 167 2.39 1.26 -3.63
N ARG A 168 3.19 1.86 -2.74
CA ARG A 168 4.17 2.85 -3.14
C ARG A 168 5.24 2.09 -3.89
N THR A 169 5.38 2.41 -5.16
CA THR A 169 6.35 1.75 -6.02
C THR A 169 7.42 2.73 -6.44
N LEU A 170 8.64 2.26 -6.48
CA LEU A 170 9.77 2.96 -7.06
C LEU A 170 10.09 2.30 -8.39
N ASN A 171 9.93 3.04 -9.49
CA ASN A 171 10.45 2.61 -10.77
C ASN A 171 11.98 2.82 -10.82
N VAL A 172 12.71 1.73 -11.03
CA VAL A 172 14.17 1.69 -11.12
C VAL A 172 14.57 1.04 -12.43
N LEU A 173 15.51 1.64 -13.14
CA LEU A 173 16.13 1.02 -14.30
C LEU A 173 17.12 -0.05 -13.81
N CYS A 174 16.78 -1.31 -14.01
CA CYS A 174 17.57 -2.49 -13.68
C CYS A 174 17.95 -3.20 -14.97
N ASP A 175 19.26 -3.37 -15.21
CA ASP A 175 19.79 -4.04 -16.42
C ASP A 175 19.22 -3.52 -17.77
N GLY A 176 18.82 -2.25 -17.81
CA GLY A 176 18.25 -1.61 -19.01
C GLY A 176 16.72 -1.67 -19.11
N GLU A 177 16.05 -2.33 -18.17
CA GLU A 177 14.58 -2.44 -18.10
C GLU A 177 14.01 -1.72 -16.88
N GLY A 178 12.88 -1.04 -17.06
CA GLY A 178 12.18 -0.36 -15.96
C GLY A 178 11.48 -1.37 -15.08
N THR A 179 11.97 -1.56 -13.85
CA THR A 179 11.40 -2.47 -12.85
C THR A 179 10.72 -1.67 -11.76
N ASN A 180 9.46 -2.01 -11.44
CA ASN A 180 8.75 -1.43 -10.30
C ASN A 180 9.08 -2.21 -9.03
N ILE A 181 9.58 -1.52 -8.00
CA ILE A 181 9.90 -2.09 -6.70
C ILE A 181 8.84 -1.60 -5.70
N VAL A 182 8.13 -2.52 -5.04
CA VAL A 182 7.21 -2.18 -3.94
C VAL A 182 8.03 -1.74 -2.73
N LEU A 183 7.79 -0.52 -2.24
CA LEU A 183 8.59 0.08 -1.16
C LEU A 183 8.40 -0.62 0.18
N ASP A 184 7.22 -1.17 0.43
CA ASP A 184 6.92 -1.93 1.66
C ASP A 184 7.70 -3.26 1.72
N GLU A 185 8.11 -3.80 0.57
CA GLU A 185 8.94 -4.99 0.48
C GLU A 185 10.45 -4.68 0.46
N LEU A 186 10.82 -3.42 0.20
CA LEU A 186 12.21 -3.00 0.13
C LEU A 186 12.77 -2.78 1.54
N VAL A 187 13.65 -3.68 1.98
CA VAL A 187 14.22 -3.68 3.33
C VAL A 187 15.36 -2.66 3.44
N TYR A 188 16.32 -2.76 2.52
CA TYR A 188 17.43 -1.82 2.44
C TYR A 188 18.04 -1.81 1.04
N VAL A 189 18.82 -0.77 0.77
CA VAL A 189 19.64 -0.65 -0.44
C VAL A 189 21.09 -0.48 -0.04
N GLY A 190 21.94 -1.36 -0.54
CA GLY A 190 23.40 -1.34 -0.39
C GLY A 190 24.08 -0.80 -1.64
N THR A 191 25.34 -0.38 -1.51
CA THR A 191 26.20 -0.08 -2.67
C THR A 191 27.29 -1.14 -2.78
N GLU A 192 27.36 -1.81 -3.93
CA GLU A 192 28.36 -2.84 -4.25
C GLU A 192 28.85 -2.63 -5.70
N GLU A 193 30.16 -2.69 -5.94
CA GLU A 193 30.74 -2.54 -7.29
C GLU A 193 30.22 -1.31 -8.10
N ARG A 194 30.00 -0.18 -7.42
CA ARG A 194 29.43 1.07 -7.98
C ARG A 194 27.99 0.95 -8.48
N MET A 195 27.25 -0.07 -8.04
CA MET A 195 25.83 -0.26 -8.29
C MET A 195 25.05 -0.26 -6.98
N LEU A 196 23.79 0.13 -7.05
CA LEU A 196 22.84 -0.07 -5.96
C LEU A 196 22.27 -1.48 -6.04
N ILE A 197 22.25 -2.14 -4.88
CA ILE A 197 21.71 -3.47 -4.70
C ILE A 197 20.47 -3.34 -3.81
N PHE A 198 19.30 -3.67 -4.37
CA PHE A 198 18.01 -3.58 -3.68
C PHE A 198 17.69 -4.92 -3.01
N HIS A 199 17.63 -4.91 -1.68
CA HIS A 199 17.35 -6.09 -0.88
C HIS A 199 15.89 -6.07 -0.41
N ARG A 200 15.12 -7.08 -0.84
CA ARG A 200 13.70 -7.24 -0.55
C ARG A 200 13.47 -8.28 0.55
N ALA A 201 12.29 -8.23 1.19
CA ALA A 201 11.95 -9.09 2.32
C ALA A 201 11.76 -10.58 1.93
N GLU A 202 11.33 -10.84 0.69
CA GLU A 202 11.19 -12.19 0.16
C GLU A 202 12.49 -12.71 -0.48
N PRO A 203 12.72 -14.05 -0.53
CA PRO A 203 13.87 -14.67 -1.17
C PRO A 203 13.79 -14.51 -2.70
N ALA A 204 14.08 -13.31 -3.18
CA ALA A 204 14.21 -12.97 -4.58
C ALA A 204 15.65 -12.53 -4.86
N ALA A 205 16.09 -12.73 -6.11
CA ALA A 205 17.37 -12.21 -6.53
C ALA A 205 17.42 -10.69 -6.31
N PRO A 206 18.55 -10.16 -5.77
CA PRO A 206 18.68 -8.73 -5.57
C PRO A 206 18.69 -8.01 -6.92
N LEU A 207 17.94 -6.91 -7.00
CA LEU A 207 17.92 -6.07 -8.19
C LEU A 207 19.11 -5.12 -8.17
N LYS A 208 19.70 -4.87 -9.35
CA LYS A 208 20.86 -3.98 -9.50
C LYS A 208 20.48 -2.75 -10.31
N SER A 209 20.95 -1.58 -9.90
CA SER A 209 20.80 -0.35 -10.68
C SER A 209 22.07 0.49 -10.67
N ARG A 210 22.29 1.22 -11.76
CA ARG A 210 23.41 2.17 -11.90
C ARG A 210 23.09 3.56 -11.33
N MET A 211 21.90 3.77 -10.77
CA MET A 211 21.55 5.05 -10.13
C MET A 211 22.41 5.32 -8.90
N SER A 212 22.53 6.58 -8.47
CA SER A 212 23.30 6.92 -7.27
C SER A 212 22.47 6.77 -5.99
N LEU A 213 23.11 6.42 -4.86
CA LEU A 213 22.42 6.31 -3.56
C LEU A 213 21.80 7.65 -3.13
N ARG A 214 22.43 8.77 -3.51
CA ARG A 214 21.91 10.12 -3.23
C ARG A 214 20.61 10.38 -3.98
N THR A 215 20.57 10.06 -5.28
CA THR A 215 19.35 10.20 -6.09
C THR A 215 18.22 9.34 -5.52
N LEU A 216 18.55 8.14 -5.05
CA LEU A 216 17.57 7.27 -4.39
C LEU A 216 17.07 7.86 -3.06
N GLU A 217 17.98 8.39 -2.23
CA GLU A 217 17.63 9.06 -0.97
C GLU A 217 16.68 10.25 -1.20
N GLU A 218 16.94 11.06 -2.22
CA GLU A 218 16.07 12.19 -2.61
C GLU A 218 14.68 11.71 -3.06
N LYS A 219 14.62 10.62 -3.85
CA LYS A 219 13.34 10.01 -4.28
C LYS A 219 12.54 9.39 -3.13
N LEU A 220 13.20 8.92 -2.08
CA LEU A 220 12.58 8.21 -0.95
C LEU A 220 12.49 9.05 0.34
N ALA A 221 12.72 10.36 0.25
CA ALA A 221 12.83 11.24 1.42
C ALA A 221 11.57 11.26 2.31
N GLU A 222 10.39 11.11 1.70
CA GLU A 222 9.10 11.09 2.40
C GLU A 222 8.56 9.66 2.61
N GLU A 223 9.28 8.65 2.13
CA GLU A 223 8.82 7.26 2.07
C GLU A 223 9.29 6.40 3.23
N GLY A 224 9.77 7.02 4.31
CA GLY A 224 10.22 6.29 5.51
C GLY A 224 11.58 5.59 5.34
N PHE A 225 12.40 6.03 4.40
CA PHE A 225 13.77 5.55 4.24
C PHE A 225 14.76 6.46 4.97
N LEU A 226 15.80 5.85 5.54
CA LEU A 226 16.83 6.54 6.31
C LEU A 226 18.23 6.13 5.85
N ARG A 227 19.04 7.13 5.50
CA ARG A 227 20.44 6.90 5.16
C ARG A 227 21.24 6.75 6.44
N ILE A 228 21.72 5.53 6.69
CA ILE A 228 22.44 5.17 7.92
C ILE A 228 23.95 5.16 7.72
N HIS A 229 24.42 5.04 6.48
CA HIS A 229 25.82 5.02 6.10
C HIS A 229 26.02 5.62 4.71
N ASN A 230 27.27 5.86 4.30
CA ASN A 230 27.57 6.33 2.94
C ASN A 230 27.15 5.31 1.87
N SER A 231 27.03 4.03 2.24
CA SER A 231 26.69 2.90 1.37
C SER A 231 25.33 2.26 1.64
N PHE A 232 24.56 2.75 2.63
CA PHE A 232 23.32 2.09 3.05
C PHE A 232 22.17 3.08 3.27
N LEU A 233 21.04 2.77 2.65
CA LEU A 233 19.74 3.39 2.84
C LEU A 233 18.76 2.30 3.31
N VAL A 234 18.06 2.51 4.43
CA VAL A 234 17.28 1.48 5.11
C VAL A 234 15.83 1.92 5.27
N ASN A 235 14.88 1.01 5.04
CA ASN A 235 13.49 1.22 5.38
C ASN A 235 13.31 1.18 6.90
N MET A 236 12.85 2.29 7.49
CA MET A 236 12.77 2.43 8.95
C MET A 236 11.78 1.47 9.60
N SER A 237 10.79 0.96 8.85
CA SER A 237 9.84 -0.07 9.32
C SER A 237 10.51 -1.42 9.60
N TYR A 238 11.65 -1.69 8.96
CA TYR A 238 12.43 -2.91 9.17
C TYR A 238 13.53 -2.76 10.22
N ILE A 239 13.67 -1.60 10.89
CA ILE A 239 14.67 -1.41 11.95
C ILE A 239 14.15 -2.03 13.26
N ALA A 240 14.78 -3.12 13.69
CA ALA A 240 14.53 -3.75 14.99
C ALA A 240 15.29 -3.04 16.12
N ALA A 241 16.53 -2.62 15.87
CA ALA A 241 17.34 -1.87 16.83
C ALA A 241 18.32 -0.91 16.14
N LEU A 242 18.53 0.27 16.74
CA LEU A 242 19.49 1.28 16.25
C LEU A 242 20.49 1.62 17.36
N GLN A 243 21.74 1.16 17.20
CA GLN A 243 22.84 1.34 18.16
C GLN A 243 24.04 2.00 17.48
N THR A 244 25.01 2.49 18.25
CA THR A 244 26.26 3.05 17.71
C THR A 244 27.11 1.99 17.00
N SER A 245 26.95 0.72 17.36
CA SER A 245 27.61 -0.43 16.74
C SER A 245 26.98 -0.83 15.40
N GLY A 246 25.75 -0.42 15.11
CA GLY A 246 25.05 -0.77 13.88
C GLY A 246 23.52 -0.72 13.98
N VAL A 247 22.87 -1.05 12.86
CA VAL A 247 21.42 -1.17 12.72
C VAL A 247 21.06 -2.64 12.55
N THR A 248 20.27 -3.18 13.48
CA THR A 248 19.71 -4.53 13.38
C THR A 248 18.36 -4.46 12.68
N LEU A 249 18.21 -5.25 11.62
CA LEU A 249 16.96 -5.35 10.86
C LEU A 249 16.08 -6.48 11.41
N THR A 250 14.76 -6.39 11.21
CA THR A 250 13.80 -7.44 11.58
C THR A 250 14.03 -8.75 10.81
N THR A 251 14.68 -8.67 9.65
CA THR A 251 15.15 -9.79 8.83
C THR A 251 16.43 -10.45 9.37
N GLY A 252 17.03 -9.92 10.43
CA GLY A 252 18.18 -10.48 11.14
C GLY A 252 19.56 -9.94 10.71
N GLN A 253 19.66 -9.25 9.57
CA GLN A 253 20.94 -8.63 9.16
C GLN A 253 21.32 -7.46 10.07
N VAL A 254 22.62 -7.23 10.22
CA VAL A 254 23.20 -6.09 10.93
C VAL A 254 24.00 -5.24 9.95
N LEU A 255 23.61 -3.98 9.79
CA LEU A 255 24.25 -3.03 8.87
C LEU A 255 25.08 -1.99 9.64
N PRO A 256 26.25 -1.58 9.13
CA PRO A 256 27.06 -0.55 9.78
C PRO A 256 26.38 0.82 9.72
N VAL A 257 26.60 1.64 10.74
CA VAL A 257 26.08 3.01 10.84
C VAL A 257 27.23 4.01 10.88
N SER A 258 27.04 5.19 10.28
CA SER A 258 28.02 6.26 10.37
C SER A 258 28.14 6.79 11.80
N LEU A 259 29.31 6.64 12.42
CA LEU A 259 29.61 7.13 13.77
C LEU A 259 29.49 8.66 13.86
N HIS A 260 30.05 9.37 12.88
CA HIS A 260 30.04 10.84 12.84
C HIS A 260 28.62 11.42 12.64
N GLY A 261 27.74 10.67 11.95
CA GLY A 261 26.36 11.07 11.68
C GLY A 261 25.32 10.49 12.66
N TYR A 262 25.72 9.65 13.61
CA TYR A 262 24.81 8.82 14.40
C TYR A 262 23.74 9.64 15.14
N LYS A 263 24.11 10.77 15.75
CA LYS A 263 23.16 11.63 16.48
C LYS A 263 22.03 12.12 15.56
N ALA A 264 22.35 12.55 14.35
CA ALA A 264 21.36 13.02 13.37
C ALA A 264 20.48 11.87 12.86
N ILE A 265 21.08 10.71 12.57
CA ILE A 265 20.37 9.49 12.16
C ILE A 265 19.36 9.08 13.24
N LYS A 266 19.79 9.01 14.50
CA LYS A 266 18.94 8.67 15.64
C LYS A 266 17.79 9.66 15.80
N MET A 267 18.03 10.96 15.69
CA MET A 267 16.96 11.96 15.76
C MET A 267 15.93 11.78 14.64
N LYS A 268 16.36 11.57 13.39
CA LYS A 268 15.44 11.32 12.26
C LYS A 268 14.58 10.07 12.51
N TYR A 269 15.20 8.98 12.97
CA TYR A 269 14.48 7.74 13.27
C TYR A 269 13.46 7.92 14.41
N MET A 270 13.83 8.61 15.50
CA MET A 270 12.92 8.86 16.61
C MET A 270 11.75 9.77 16.22
N ALA A 271 12.01 10.79 15.40
CA ALA A 271 10.98 11.66 14.86
C ALA A 271 10.01 10.90 13.94
N TRP A 272 10.51 9.93 13.15
CA TRP A 272 9.67 9.07 12.31
C TRP A 272 8.85 8.09 13.16
N ARG A 273 9.46 7.41 14.14
CA ARG A 273 8.79 6.49 15.08
C ARG A 273 7.67 7.15 15.88
N GLY A 274 7.82 8.42 16.24
CA GLY A 274 6.80 9.17 16.99
C GLY A 274 5.58 9.59 16.16
N ARG A 275 5.59 9.39 14.84
CA ARG A 275 4.46 9.68 13.94
C ARG A 275 3.52 8.48 13.72
N GLY A 276 3.87 7.27 14.19
CA GLY A 276 3.11 6.03 14.01
C GLY A 276 2.58 5.41 15.30
#